data_AF-K7RSZ3-F1
#
_entry.id   AF-K7RSZ3-F1
#
_cell.length_a   1.000
_cell.length_b   1.000
_cell.length_c   1.000
_cell.angle_alpha   90.00
_cell.angle_beta   90.00
_cell.angle_gamma   90.00
#
_symmetry.space_group_name_H-M   'P 1'
#
loop_
_entity.id
_entity.type
_entity.pdbx_description
1 polymer ?
#
loop_
_entity_poly.entity_id
_entity_poly.type
_entity_poly.pdbx_seq_one_letter_code
_entity_poly.pdbx_strand_id
1 'polypeptide(L)'
;VIHSLQSFDTASSGLTTFPEFVGVGMVDEVQFYYYDSNTQRIVLKQDWMEQVINDHPDYLGRNTGNFQGSQQAFKANIGIAKQRFNQTGGAHIVQWMCGCELDDEDGSTDGYNQYGYDGEDFIAFDLETLTWVAPVRQAVPTKQRWDGDRAYNEQKKYYYTELCVDWLKKYLAYGKSTLQRTERPRVSLLQRSPSSPVVCHATGFYPDRVVVFWRRDGQELHEQVDPGEVLPNHDGTFQVSVDLDLKAVPQEDWGRYECVVQLKGIEDISTPLAPANIRTNE
;
A
#
# COMPACT_ATOMS: atom_id res chain seq x y z
N VAL A 1 -8.16 8.17 -12.43
CA VAL A 1 -7.11 7.32 -11.80
C VAL A 1 -6.88 7.89 -10.42
N ILE A 2 -7.01 7.08 -9.38
CA ILE A 2 -6.79 7.56 -8.02
C ILE A 2 -5.30 7.44 -7.69
N HIS A 3 -4.69 8.57 -7.41
CA HIS A 3 -3.33 8.69 -6.89
C HIS A 3 -3.37 8.93 -5.39
N SER A 4 -2.35 8.48 -4.65
CA SER A 4 -2.31 8.62 -3.20
C SER A 4 -0.92 9.04 -2.69
N LEU A 5 -0.91 9.88 -1.65
CA LEU A 5 0.27 10.17 -0.84
C LEU A 5 -0.04 9.76 0.60
N GLN A 6 0.71 8.79 1.12
CA GLN A 6 0.49 8.21 2.44
C GLN A 6 1.74 8.30 3.30
N SER A 7 1.54 8.48 4.59
CA SER A 7 2.56 8.46 5.63
C SER A 7 2.13 7.51 6.74
N PHE A 8 3.03 6.61 7.12
CA PHE A 8 2.83 5.63 8.18
C PHE A 8 3.91 5.80 9.24
N ASP A 9 3.50 6.17 10.44
CA ASP A 9 4.38 6.22 11.60
C ASP A 9 4.02 5.09 12.55
N THR A 10 5.03 4.33 12.97
CA THR A 10 4.89 3.24 13.93
C THR A 10 5.85 3.47 15.07
N ALA A 11 5.32 3.58 16.28
CA ALA A 11 6.10 3.64 17.50
C ALA A 11 5.86 2.40 18.35
N SER A 12 6.92 1.90 18.97
CA SER A 12 6.84 0.72 19.82
C SER A 12 7.48 0.95 21.19
N SER A 13 6.99 0.21 22.18
CA SER A 13 7.58 0.15 23.52
C SER A 13 7.66 -1.31 23.96
N GLY A 14 8.80 -1.73 24.51
CA GLY A 14 9.00 -3.11 24.96
C GLY A 14 9.51 -4.07 23.87
N LEU A 15 9.77 -3.58 22.66
CA LEU A 15 10.45 -4.33 21.58
C LEU A 15 11.92 -3.90 21.51
N THR A 16 12.85 -4.84 21.71
CA THR A 16 14.29 -4.55 21.74
C THR A 16 14.97 -4.72 20.37
N THR A 17 14.34 -5.45 19.45
CA THR A 17 14.88 -5.76 18.11
C THR A 17 14.31 -4.86 17.01
N PHE A 18 13.41 -3.94 17.34
CA PHE A 18 12.76 -3.03 16.40
C PHE A 18 13.05 -1.58 16.83
N PRO A 19 13.24 -0.62 15.89
CA PRO A 19 13.39 0.78 16.26
C PRO A 19 12.21 1.26 17.12
N GLU A 20 12.45 2.13 18.10
CA GLU A 20 11.39 2.70 18.93
C GLU A 20 10.37 3.49 18.10
N PHE A 21 10.79 4.02 16.94
CA PHE A 21 9.95 4.75 16.01
C PHE A 21 10.43 4.55 14.58
N VAL A 22 9.49 4.37 13.65
CA VAL A 22 9.71 4.28 12.21
C VAL A 22 8.68 5.14 11.49
N GLY A 23 9.12 5.86 10.46
CA GLY A 23 8.25 6.61 9.54
C GLY A 23 8.47 6.16 8.10
N VAL A 24 7.38 5.93 7.36
CA VAL A 24 7.40 5.46 5.97
C VAL A 24 6.45 6.29 5.13
N GLY A 25 6.92 6.79 3.99
CA GLY A 25 6.09 7.48 3.02
C GLY A 25 5.94 6.71 1.72
N MET A 26 4.72 6.70 1.20
CA MET A 26 4.34 6.06 -0.06
C MET A 26 3.71 7.08 -1.01
N VAL A 27 4.03 6.98 -2.30
CA VAL A 27 3.26 7.60 -3.39
C VAL A 27 2.82 6.47 -4.31
N ASP A 28 1.51 6.30 -4.51
CA ASP A 28 0.94 5.18 -5.27
C ASP A 28 1.57 3.83 -4.86
N GLU A 29 1.61 3.58 -3.54
CA GLU A 29 2.15 2.35 -2.95
C GLU A 29 3.67 2.14 -3.15
N VAL A 30 4.36 3.11 -3.78
CA VAL A 30 5.82 3.11 -3.93
C VAL A 30 6.46 3.90 -2.80
N GLN A 31 7.31 3.22 -2.02
CA GLN A 31 8.05 3.86 -0.93
C GLN A 31 9.03 4.91 -1.44
N PHE A 32 8.87 6.15 -0.99
CA PHE A 32 9.77 7.25 -1.37
C PHE A 32 10.70 7.72 -0.26
N TYR A 33 10.35 7.47 1.01
CA TYR A 33 11.25 7.69 2.13
C TYR A 33 11.09 6.66 3.25
N TYR A 34 12.13 6.59 4.09
CA TYR A 34 12.19 5.84 5.33
C TYR A 34 12.86 6.67 6.42
N TYR A 35 12.35 6.63 7.64
CA TYR A 35 12.97 7.19 8.84
C TYR A 35 12.95 6.13 9.95
N ASP A 36 13.99 6.08 10.78
CA ASP A 36 13.98 5.28 12.00
C ASP A 36 14.69 5.97 13.16
N SER A 37 14.31 5.61 14.39
CA SER A 37 14.83 6.20 15.63
C SER A 37 16.29 5.87 15.93
N ASN A 38 16.89 4.87 15.26
CA ASN A 38 18.29 4.49 15.48
C ASN A 38 19.21 5.39 14.67
N THR A 39 18.85 5.67 13.41
CA THR A 39 19.63 6.56 12.53
C THR A 39 19.21 8.03 12.64
N GLN A 40 17.98 8.29 13.08
CA GLN A 40 17.38 9.61 13.28
C GLN A 40 17.46 10.53 12.05
N ARG A 41 17.40 9.94 10.86
CA ARG A 41 17.48 10.65 9.59
C ARG A 41 16.55 10.03 8.56
N ILE A 42 16.06 10.85 7.65
CA ILE A 42 15.35 10.36 6.46
C ILE A 42 16.35 9.75 5.48
N VAL A 43 16.02 8.57 4.98
CA VAL A 43 16.66 7.89 3.85
C VAL A 43 15.67 7.91 2.70
N LEU A 44 16.04 8.58 1.60
CA LEU A 44 15.26 8.59 0.37
C LEU A 44 15.37 7.22 -0.33
N LYS A 45 14.28 6.76 -0.93
CA LYS A 45 14.18 5.43 -1.53
C LYS A 45 14.02 5.45 -3.05
N GLN A 46 13.87 6.63 -3.62
CA GLN A 46 13.62 6.81 -5.05
C GLN A 46 14.54 7.89 -5.62
N ASP A 47 15.12 7.61 -6.79
CA ASP A 47 16.09 8.51 -7.44
C ASP A 47 15.47 9.87 -7.80
N TRP A 48 14.19 9.89 -8.15
CA TRP A 48 13.47 11.14 -8.46
C TRP A 48 13.36 12.10 -7.26
N MET A 49 13.60 11.63 -6.02
CA MET A 49 13.69 12.50 -4.85
C MET A 49 14.93 13.39 -4.85
N GLU A 50 15.96 13.08 -5.65
CA GLU A 50 17.12 13.96 -5.83
C GLU A 50 16.71 15.33 -6.39
N GLN A 51 15.77 15.35 -7.33
CA GLN A 51 15.25 16.61 -7.89
C GLN A 51 14.46 17.39 -6.83
N VAL A 52 13.65 16.70 -6.02
CA VAL A 52 12.90 17.32 -4.92
C VAL A 52 13.81 18.05 -3.95
N ILE A 53 14.92 17.42 -3.53
CA ILE A 53 15.84 18.04 -2.56
C ILE A 53 16.68 19.16 -3.17
N ASN A 54 16.93 19.14 -4.48
CA ASN A 54 17.60 20.23 -5.18
C ASN A 54 16.68 21.46 -5.28
N ASP A 55 15.41 21.25 -5.62
CA ASP A 55 14.41 22.32 -5.73
C ASP A 55 13.93 22.83 -4.37
N HIS A 56 14.03 22.00 -3.33
CA HIS A 56 13.67 22.31 -1.95
C HIS A 56 14.81 21.95 -0.97
N PRO A 57 15.87 22.77 -0.86
CA PRO A 57 17.05 22.45 -0.03
C PRO A 57 16.76 22.16 1.45
N ASP A 58 15.73 22.80 2.02
CA ASP A 58 15.33 22.59 3.42
C ASP A 58 14.46 21.34 3.63
N TYR A 59 14.08 20.63 2.56
CA TYR A 59 13.13 19.51 2.63
C TYR A 59 13.59 18.41 3.60
N LEU A 60 14.82 17.93 3.47
CA LEU A 60 15.33 16.85 4.31
C LEU A 60 15.49 17.28 5.76
N GLY A 61 16.06 18.47 5.99
CA GLY A 61 16.27 19.01 7.33
C GLY A 61 14.95 19.22 8.08
N ARG A 62 13.98 19.88 7.43
CA ARG A 62 12.65 20.14 7.99
C ARG A 62 11.91 18.85 8.32
N ASN A 63 11.83 17.90 7.36
CA ASN A 63 11.09 16.67 7.59
C ASN A 63 11.80 15.75 8.61
N THR A 64 13.13 15.71 8.63
CA THR A 64 13.87 14.96 9.66
C THR A 64 13.60 15.53 11.06
N GLY A 65 13.58 16.86 11.20
CA GLY A 65 13.20 17.50 12.46
C GLY A 65 11.75 17.20 12.88
N ASN A 66 10.82 17.16 11.91
CA ASN A 66 9.44 16.76 12.17
C ASN A 66 9.33 15.32 12.70
N PHE A 67 10.08 14.37 12.13
CA PHE A 67 10.10 12.98 12.63
C PHE A 67 10.74 12.86 14.01
N GLN A 68 11.82 13.60 14.29
CA GLN A 68 12.42 13.63 15.62
C GLN A 68 11.44 14.15 16.68
N GLY A 69 10.65 15.18 16.35
CA GLY A 69 9.58 15.67 17.21
C GLY A 69 8.45 14.65 17.37
N SER A 70 8.03 14.01 16.28
CA SER A 70 6.99 12.98 16.27
C SER A 70 7.40 11.77 17.11
N GLN A 71 8.63 11.30 17.00
CA GLN A 71 9.18 10.22 17.84
C GLN A 71 8.97 10.51 19.34
N GLN A 72 9.23 11.73 19.81
CA GLN A 72 9.01 12.08 21.23
C GLN A 72 7.53 12.11 21.59
N ALA A 73 6.68 12.64 20.71
CA ALA A 73 5.23 12.67 20.91
C ALA A 73 4.64 11.25 21.01
N PHE A 74 5.04 10.33 20.13
CA PHE A 74 4.56 8.95 20.15
C PHE A 74 5.04 8.20 21.40
N LYS A 75 6.30 8.42 21.82
CA LYS A 75 6.82 7.84 23.06
C LYS A 75 5.97 8.25 24.28
N ALA A 76 5.59 9.53 24.36
CA ALA A 76 4.68 10.02 25.40
C ALA A 76 3.26 9.42 25.25
N ASN A 77 2.74 9.35 24.02
CA ASN A 77 1.41 8.80 23.73
C ASN A 77 1.29 7.32 24.12
N ILE A 78 2.32 6.50 23.90
CA ILE A 78 2.34 5.10 24.35
C ILE A 78 2.20 5.04 25.89
N GLY A 79 2.91 5.89 26.63
CA GLY A 79 2.79 5.95 28.09
C GLY A 79 1.37 6.29 28.56
N ILE A 80 0.73 7.25 27.89
CA ILE A 80 -0.67 7.63 28.16
C ILE A 80 -1.63 6.49 27.81
N ALA A 81 -1.44 5.83 26.66
CA ALA A 81 -2.28 4.72 26.22
C ALA A 81 -2.22 3.56 27.21
N LYS A 82 -1.02 3.12 27.63
CA LYS A 82 -0.84 2.06 28.63
C LYS A 82 -1.64 2.34 29.91
N GLN A 83 -1.61 3.58 30.41
CA GLN A 83 -2.38 3.98 31.58
C GLN A 83 -3.90 3.86 31.35
N ARG A 84 -4.40 4.34 30.19
CA ARG A 84 -5.83 4.28 29.86
C ARG A 84 -6.34 2.86 29.66
N PHE A 85 -5.48 1.95 29.21
CA PHE A 85 -5.79 0.53 29.05
C PHE A 85 -5.46 -0.31 30.30
N ASN A 86 -4.97 0.30 31.39
CA ASN A 86 -4.53 -0.39 32.61
C ASN A 86 -3.44 -1.45 32.35
N GLN A 87 -2.54 -1.18 31.40
CA GLN A 87 -1.44 -2.08 31.03
C GLN A 87 -0.16 -1.69 31.79
N THR A 88 0.48 -2.67 32.43
CA THR A 88 1.67 -2.45 33.30
C THR A 88 2.98 -2.95 32.69
N GLY A 89 2.93 -3.62 31.53
CA GLY A 89 4.09 -4.20 30.88
C GLY A 89 3.70 -4.87 29.56
N GLY A 90 4.68 -5.45 28.86
CA GLY A 90 4.48 -6.02 27.53
C GLY A 90 4.91 -5.07 26.41
N ALA A 91 4.89 -5.61 25.20
CA ALA A 91 5.13 -4.86 23.98
C ALA A 91 3.85 -4.15 23.55
N HIS A 92 3.96 -2.87 23.23
CA HIS A 92 2.83 -2.06 22.76
C HIS A 92 3.22 -1.24 21.55
N ILE A 93 2.25 -0.99 20.67
CA ILE A 93 2.48 -0.30 19.41
C ILE A 93 1.42 0.79 19.25
N VAL A 94 1.85 1.99 18.86
CA VAL A 94 0.98 3.05 18.35
C VAL A 94 1.30 3.23 16.88
N GLN A 95 0.27 3.22 16.05
CA GLN A 95 0.36 3.47 14.62
C GLN A 95 -0.38 4.76 14.28
N TRP A 96 0.14 5.50 13.33
CA TRP A 96 -0.53 6.63 12.72
C TRP A 96 -0.43 6.51 11.21
N MET A 97 -1.55 6.65 10.55
CA MET A 97 -1.65 6.60 9.11
C MET A 97 -2.37 7.87 8.66
N CYS A 98 -1.72 8.63 7.79
CA CYS A 98 -2.32 9.84 7.24
C CYS A 98 -1.93 10.07 5.79
N GLY A 99 -2.72 10.83 5.07
CA GLY A 99 -2.48 11.06 3.65
C GLY A 99 -3.66 11.70 2.95
N CYS A 100 -3.52 11.76 1.63
CA CYS A 100 -4.52 12.30 0.73
C CYS A 100 -4.58 11.49 -0.56
N GLU A 101 -5.72 11.63 -1.25
CA GLU A 101 -5.99 11.02 -2.54
C GLU A 101 -6.38 12.11 -3.54
N LEU A 102 -6.09 11.86 -4.81
CA LEU A 102 -6.47 12.70 -5.94
C LEU A 102 -6.96 11.78 -7.06
N ASP A 103 -8.20 11.99 -7.51
CA ASP A 103 -8.66 11.37 -8.75
C ASP A 103 -8.35 12.27 -9.94
N ASP A 104 -7.52 11.78 -10.85
CA ASP A 104 -7.18 12.46 -12.10
C ASP A 104 -8.37 12.64 -13.06
N GLU A 105 -9.47 11.89 -12.90
CA GLU A 105 -10.63 11.94 -13.81
C GLU A 105 -11.56 13.11 -13.53
N ASP A 106 -11.94 13.31 -12.26
CA ASP A 106 -12.86 14.38 -11.85
C ASP A 106 -12.21 15.45 -10.97
N GLY A 107 -10.94 15.26 -10.57
CA GLY A 107 -10.19 16.17 -9.71
C GLY A 107 -10.62 16.13 -8.25
N SER A 108 -11.45 15.15 -7.86
CA SER A 108 -11.86 14.97 -6.47
C SER A 108 -10.67 14.63 -5.58
N THR A 109 -10.74 15.10 -4.34
CA THR A 109 -9.71 14.86 -3.33
C THR A 109 -10.33 14.31 -2.07
N ASP A 110 -9.59 13.45 -1.40
CA ASP A 110 -9.94 12.91 -0.10
C ASP A 110 -8.69 12.87 0.79
N GLY A 111 -8.87 12.54 2.07
CA GLY A 111 -7.75 12.30 2.96
C GLY A 111 -8.12 11.54 4.22
N TYR A 112 -7.09 11.18 4.94
CA TYR A 112 -7.23 10.33 6.12
C TYR A 112 -6.21 10.70 7.18
N ASN A 113 -6.61 10.50 8.42
CA ASN A 113 -5.78 10.71 9.60
C ASN A 113 -6.30 9.81 10.72
N GLN A 114 -5.62 8.69 10.91
CA GLN A 114 -6.09 7.60 11.74
C GLN A 114 -4.98 7.14 12.66
N TYR A 115 -5.34 6.79 13.89
CA TYR A 115 -4.43 6.20 14.85
C TYR A 115 -4.93 4.82 15.25
N GLY A 116 -4.00 3.87 15.33
CA GLY A 116 -4.19 2.53 15.87
C GLY A 116 -3.39 2.32 17.14
N TYR A 117 -3.88 1.42 18.00
CA TYR A 117 -3.19 1.00 19.23
C TYR A 117 -3.26 -0.51 19.40
N ASP A 118 -2.10 -1.15 19.59
CA ASP A 118 -1.95 -2.60 19.70
C ASP A 118 -2.63 -3.39 18.56
N GLY A 119 -2.64 -2.83 17.35
CA GLY A 119 -3.22 -3.43 16.15
C GLY A 119 -4.71 -3.15 15.91
N GLU A 120 -5.37 -2.43 16.82
CA GLU A 120 -6.79 -2.10 16.74
C GLU A 120 -7.02 -0.61 16.48
N ASP A 121 -8.16 -0.26 15.86
CA ASP A 121 -8.54 1.13 15.63
C ASP A 121 -8.69 1.91 16.95
N PHE A 122 -8.04 3.06 17.06
CA PHE A 122 -8.08 3.88 18.27
C PHE A 122 -8.88 5.18 18.09
N ILE A 123 -8.52 6.01 17.11
CA ILE A 123 -9.24 7.25 16.79
C ILE A 123 -8.98 7.69 15.34
N ALA A 124 -9.99 8.20 14.66
CA ALA A 124 -9.89 8.66 13.27
C ALA A 124 -10.49 10.06 13.10
N PHE A 125 -9.92 10.89 12.23
CA PHE A 125 -10.49 12.19 11.88
C PHE A 125 -11.48 12.03 10.73
N ASP A 126 -12.69 12.54 10.93
CA ASP A 126 -13.73 12.63 9.90
C ASP A 126 -13.62 14.01 9.22
N LEU A 127 -13.17 14.01 7.97
CA LEU A 127 -12.98 15.22 7.17
C LEU A 127 -14.30 15.91 6.79
N GLU A 128 -15.41 15.18 6.75
CA GLU A 128 -16.71 15.77 6.40
C GLU A 128 -17.27 16.57 7.57
N THR A 129 -17.22 15.99 8.77
CA THR A 129 -17.78 16.62 9.97
C THR A 129 -16.77 17.48 10.74
N LEU A 130 -15.47 17.36 10.43
CA LEU A 130 -14.36 17.98 11.16
C LEU A 130 -14.34 17.62 12.64
N THR A 131 -14.70 16.37 12.93
CA THR A 131 -14.69 15.79 14.27
C THR A 131 -13.94 14.46 14.27
N TRP A 132 -13.69 13.92 15.46
CA TRP A 132 -12.93 12.68 15.63
C TRP A 132 -13.83 11.51 15.98
N VAL A 133 -13.71 10.37 15.32
CA VAL A 133 -14.43 9.14 15.65
C VAL A 133 -13.59 8.29 16.60
N ALA A 134 -14.15 7.95 17.76
CA ALA A 134 -13.49 7.15 18.80
C ALA A 134 -14.17 5.77 18.94
N PRO A 135 -13.69 4.72 18.25
CA PRO A 135 -14.26 3.37 18.33
C PRO A 135 -14.12 2.73 19.72
N VAL A 136 -13.13 3.15 20.52
CA VAL A 136 -12.88 2.62 21.87
C VAL A 136 -13.06 3.68 22.95
N ARG A 137 -13.56 3.28 24.12
CA ARG A 137 -13.80 4.18 25.27
C ARG A 137 -12.52 4.92 25.71
N GLN A 138 -11.36 4.30 25.57
CA GLN A 138 -10.06 4.85 25.94
C GLN A 138 -9.63 6.03 25.06
N ALA A 139 -10.21 6.16 23.86
CA ALA A 139 -9.97 7.27 22.95
C ALA A 139 -10.91 8.46 23.20
N VAL A 140 -12.03 8.28 23.90
CA VAL A 140 -13.03 9.34 24.17
C VAL A 140 -12.41 10.61 24.80
N PRO A 141 -11.49 10.53 25.78
CA PRO A 141 -10.85 11.73 26.31
C PRO A 141 -10.03 12.50 25.25
N THR A 142 -9.41 11.78 24.31
CA THR A 142 -8.69 12.40 23.18
C THR A 142 -9.69 13.05 22.21
N LYS A 143 -10.76 12.35 21.84
CA LYS A 143 -11.85 12.88 21.01
C LYS A 143 -12.39 14.20 21.57
N GLN A 144 -12.80 14.23 22.84
CA GLN A 144 -13.35 15.43 23.46
C GLN A 144 -12.39 16.62 23.42
N ARG A 145 -11.09 16.37 23.63
CA ARG A 145 -10.06 17.41 23.56
C ARG A 145 -9.89 17.94 22.14
N TRP A 146 -9.80 17.05 21.15
CA TRP A 146 -9.54 17.44 19.77
C TRP A 146 -10.78 18.00 19.06
N ASP A 147 -11.98 17.51 19.35
CA ASP A 147 -13.25 18.11 18.89
C ASP A 147 -13.44 19.53 19.43
N GLY A 148 -12.91 19.82 20.63
CA GLY A 148 -12.92 21.15 21.23
C GLY A 148 -11.99 22.14 20.53
N ASP A 149 -11.01 21.68 19.75
CA ASP A 149 -10.03 22.51 19.06
C ASP A 149 -10.38 22.68 17.58
N ARG A 150 -11.35 23.56 17.32
CA ARG A 150 -11.82 23.84 15.95
C ARG A 150 -10.73 24.36 15.03
N ALA A 151 -9.82 25.18 15.55
CA ALA A 151 -8.73 25.75 14.74
C ALA A 151 -7.77 24.65 14.27
N TYR A 152 -7.47 23.68 15.14
CA TYR A 152 -6.69 22.51 14.78
C TYR A 152 -7.38 21.64 13.71
N ASN A 153 -8.68 21.39 13.84
CA ASN A 153 -9.42 20.57 12.89
C ASN A 153 -9.53 21.24 11.50
N GLU A 154 -9.71 22.56 11.45
CA GLU A 154 -9.67 23.32 10.18
C GLU A 154 -8.26 23.29 9.54
N GLN A 155 -7.21 23.41 10.35
CA GLN A 155 -5.84 23.26 9.85
C GLN A 155 -5.59 21.85 9.27
N LYS A 156 -6.13 20.81 9.92
CA LYS A 156 -6.03 19.44 9.42
C LYS A 156 -6.78 19.26 8.11
N LYS A 157 -8.00 19.80 7.99
CA LYS A 157 -8.74 19.82 6.73
C LYS A 157 -7.90 20.42 5.60
N TYR A 158 -7.41 21.65 5.81
CA TYR A 158 -6.56 22.34 4.82
C TYR A 158 -5.30 21.54 4.47
N TYR A 159 -4.67 20.89 5.45
CA TYR A 159 -3.51 20.05 5.19
C TYR A 159 -3.84 18.88 4.26
N TYR A 160 -4.91 18.12 4.55
CA TYR A 160 -5.24 16.92 3.77
C TYR A 160 -5.87 17.22 2.42
N THR A 161 -6.69 18.27 2.29
CA THR A 161 -7.37 18.59 1.02
C THR A 161 -6.53 19.46 0.08
N GLU A 162 -5.60 20.28 0.61
CA GLU A 162 -4.80 21.22 -0.19
C GLU A 162 -3.31 20.87 -0.17
N LEU A 163 -2.65 21.01 0.99
CA LEU A 163 -1.19 20.92 1.05
C LEU A 163 -0.67 19.54 0.67
N CYS A 164 -1.34 18.49 1.15
CA CYS A 164 -0.98 17.11 0.81
C CYS A 164 -1.16 16.86 -0.68
N VAL A 165 -2.28 17.31 -1.26
CA VAL A 165 -2.59 17.15 -2.69
C VAL A 165 -1.59 17.91 -3.57
N ASP A 166 -1.18 19.11 -3.16
CA ASP A 166 -0.14 19.88 -3.85
C ASP A 166 1.21 19.15 -3.86
N TRP A 167 1.58 18.51 -2.75
CA TRP A 167 2.79 17.68 -2.69
C TRP A 167 2.64 16.40 -3.51
N LEU A 168 1.48 15.74 -3.48
CA LEU A 168 1.19 14.57 -4.31
C LEU A 168 1.37 14.90 -5.80
N LYS A 169 0.79 16.00 -6.28
CA LYS A 169 0.97 16.47 -7.68
C LYS A 169 2.43 16.70 -8.03
N LYS A 170 3.22 17.28 -7.11
CA LYS A 170 4.67 17.46 -7.32
C LYS A 170 5.40 16.12 -7.41
N TYR A 171 5.15 15.19 -6.48
CA TYR A 171 5.79 13.88 -6.51
C TYR A 171 5.42 13.08 -7.75
N LEU A 172 4.18 13.14 -8.21
CA LEU A 172 3.76 12.56 -9.48
C LEU A 172 4.52 13.17 -10.67
N ALA A 173 4.78 14.47 -10.66
CA ALA A 173 5.56 15.14 -11.70
C ALA A 173 7.04 14.72 -11.67
N TYR A 174 7.68 14.71 -10.49
CA TYR A 174 9.07 14.29 -10.34
C TYR A 174 9.26 12.79 -10.66
N GLY A 175 8.37 11.95 -10.13
CA GLY A 175 8.40 10.51 -10.26
C GLY A 175 7.72 9.95 -11.50
N LYS A 176 7.29 10.80 -12.45
CA LYS A 176 6.45 10.39 -13.59
C LYS A 176 6.96 9.14 -14.33
N SER A 177 8.26 9.09 -14.62
CA SER A 177 8.87 7.97 -15.35
C SER A 177 8.89 6.65 -14.55
N THR A 178 8.81 6.72 -13.23
CA THR A 178 8.87 5.56 -12.32
C THR A 178 7.47 5.15 -11.86
N LEU A 179 6.67 6.10 -11.40
CA LEU A 179 5.32 5.88 -10.84
C LEU A 179 4.29 5.55 -11.91
N GLN A 180 4.42 6.14 -13.11
CA GLN A 180 3.47 5.95 -14.22
C GLN A 180 4.05 5.04 -15.31
N ARG A 181 5.07 4.24 -15.00
CA ARG A 181 5.58 3.23 -15.93
C ARG A 181 4.54 2.12 -16.08
N THR A 182 4.60 1.42 -17.20
CA THR A 182 3.82 0.22 -17.43
C THR A 182 4.74 -0.85 -17.98
N GLU A 183 4.87 -1.94 -17.25
CA GLU A 183 5.69 -3.08 -17.66
C GLU A 183 4.76 -4.24 -18.02
N ARG A 184 4.88 -4.73 -19.27
CA ARG A 184 3.99 -5.76 -19.81
C ARG A 184 4.33 -7.13 -19.20
N PRO A 185 3.35 -7.87 -18.61
CA PRO A 185 3.60 -9.17 -18.03
C PRO A 185 4.09 -10.16 -19.08
N ARG A 186 5.00 -11.03 -18.65
CA ARG A 186 5.32 -12.28 -19.34
C ARG A 186 4.44 -13.37 -18.73
N VAL A 187 3.71 -14.07 -19.59
CA VAL A 187 2.79 -15.13 -19.18
C VAL A 187 3.37 -16.48 -19.55
N SER A 188 3.28 -17.44 -18.64
CA SER A 188 3.70 -18.82 -18.86
C SER A 188 2.70 -19.78 -18.22
N LEU A 189 2.41 -20.88 -18.91
CA LEU A 189 1.62 -21.98 -18.35
C LEU A 189 2.59 -23.00 -17.78
N LEU A 190 2.45 -23.32 -16.49
CA LEU A 190 3.33 -24.23 -15.77
C LEU A 190 2.54 -25.43 -15.27
N GLN A 191 3.16 -26.61 -15.28
CA GLN A 191 2.55 -27.79 -14.68
C GLN A 191 3.63 -28.65 -14.02
N ARG A 192 3.45 -28.98 -12.73
CA ARG A 192 4.44 -29.76 -11.98
C ARG A 192 4.44 -31.24 -12.37
N SER A 193 3.26 -31.82 -12.61
CA SER A 193 3.06 -33.20 -13.04
C SER A 193 1.74 -33.30 -13.79
N PRO A 194 1.48 -34.34 -14.60
CA PRO A 194 0.20 -34.49 -15.31
C PRO A 194 -1.06 -34.48 -14.43
N SER A 195 -0.90 -34.79 -13.13
CA SER A 195 -1.99 -34.79 -12.14
C SER A 195 -2.14 -33.47 -11.38
N SER A 196 -1.19 -32.54 -11.53
CA SER A 196 -1.19 -31.24 -10.89
C SER A 196 -2.07 -30.25 -11.67
N PRO A 197 -2.67 -29.26 -10.99
CA PRO A 197 -3.28 -28.12 -11.65
C PRO A 197 -2.31 -27.46 -12.63
N VAL A 198 -2.87 -26.86 -13.69
CA VAL A 198 -2.10 -26.00 -14.57
C VAL A 198 -2.09 -24.60 -13.98
N VAL A 199 -0.91 -24.03 -13.84
CA VAL A 199 -0.69 -22.70 -13.25
C VAL A 199 -0.50 -21.69 -14.37
N CYS A 200 -1.32 -20.66 -14.41
CA CYS A 200 -1.03 -19.47 -15.19
C CYS A 200 -0.16 -18.54 -14.37
N HIS A 201 1.11 -18.39 -14.75
CA HIS A 201 2.06 -17.52 -14.08
C HIS A 201 2.31 -16.26 -14.90
N ALA A 202 1.92 -15.11 -14.38
CA ALA A 202 2.22 -13.80 -14.94
C ALA A 202 3.31 -13.14 -14.07
N THR A 203 4.38 -12.64 -14.70
CA THR A 203 5.50 -12.01 -13.97
C THR A 203 6.13 -10.88 -14.77
N GLY A 204 6.84 -9.98 -14.09
CA GLY A 204 7.52 -8.85 -14.71
C GLY A 204 6.58 -7.72 -15.10
N PHE A 205 5.46 -7.56 -14.37
CA PHE A 205 4.50 -6.49 -14.63
C PHE A 205 4.56 -5.38 -13.58
N TYR A 206 4.13 -4.19 -14.00
CA TYR A 206 3.96 -3.02 -13.14
C TYR A 206 2.86 -2.13 -13.74
N PRO A 207 1.94 -1.53 -12.95
CA PRO A 207 1.84 -1.59 -11.48
C PRO A 207 1.36 -2.97 -10.97
N ASP A 208 1.27 -3.13 -9.65
CA ASP A 208 0.81 -4.35 -8.97
C ASP A 208 -0.67 -4.68 -9.19
N ARG A 209 -1.49 -3.69 -9.55
CA ARG A 209 -2.92 -3.86 -9.86
C ARG A 209 -3.15 -4.57 -11.20
N VAL A 210 -3.14 -5.90 -11.16
CA VAL A 210 -3.42 -6.81 -12.28
C VAL A 210 -4.66 -7.64 -12.01
N VAL A 211 -5.38 -8.02 -13.06
CA VAL A 211 -6.44 -9.05 -12.99
C VAL A 211 -6.00 -10.24 -13.82
N VAL A 212 -5.98 -11.43 -13.21
CA VAL A 212 -5.62 -12.68 -13.88
C VAL A 212 -6.71 -13.71 -13.62
N PHE A 213 -7.23 -14.31 -14.68
CA PHE A 213 -8.30 -15.30 -14.57
C PHE A 213 -8.25 -16.33 -15.71
N TRP A 214 -8.91 -17.46 -15.47
CA TRP A 214 -9.16 -18.46 -16.50
C TRP A 214 -10.51 -18.23 -17.15
N ARG A 215 -10.56 -18.43 -18.47
CA ARG A 215 -11.76 -18.29 -19.27
C ARG A 215 -11.97 -19.56 -20.10
N ARG A 216 -13.21 -20.02 -20.22
CA ARG A 216 -13.62 -21.11 -21.12
C ARG A 216 -14.67 -20.61 -22.11
N ASP A 217 -14.43 -20.78 -23.40
CA ASP A 217 -15.34 -20.36 -24.49
C ASP A 217 -15.86 -18.91 -24.35
N GLY A 218 -15.01 -17.98 -23.90
CA GLY A 218 -15.40 -16.58 -23.69
C GLY A 218 -15.94 -16.25 -22.29
N GLN A 219 -16.22 -17.25 -21.44
CA GLN A 219 -16.77 -17.04 -20.10
C GLN A 219 -15.71 -17.22 -19.01
N GLU A 220 -15.61 -16.25 -18.10
CA GLU A 220 -14.72 -16.33 -16.93
C GLU A 220 -15.15 -17.47 -15.99
N LEU A 221 -14.16 -18.17 -15.44
CA LEU A 221 -14.34 -19.24 -14.49
C LEU A 221 -14.10 -18.72 -13.07
N HIS A 222 -15.11 -18.85 -12.22
CA HIS A 222 -15.01 -18.52 -10.79
C HIS A 222 -14.92 -19.75 -9.89
N GLU A 223 -15.36 -20.92 -10.37
CA GLU A 223 -15.22 -22.21 -9.68
C GLU A 223 -13.90 -22.88 -10.15
N GLN A 224 -13.18 -23.55 -9.24
CA GLN A 224 -11.92 -24.29 -9.54
C GLN A 224 -10.68 -23.41 -9.82
N VAL A 225 -10.75 -22.13 -9.45
CA VAL A 225 -9.66 -21.16 -9.61
C VAL A 225 -9.24 -20.60 -8.25
N ASP A 226 -7.94 -20.64 -7.94
CA ASP A 226 -7.34 -19.90 -6.84
C ASP A 226 -6.69 -18.64 -7.42
N PRO A 227 -7.18 -17.42 -7.10
CA PRO A 227 -6.72 -16.17 -7.71
C PRO A 227 -5.27 -15.80 -7.35
N GLY A 228 -4.65 -16.49 -6.39
CA GLY A 228 -3.29 -16.23 -5.95
C GLY A 228 -3.11 -14.84 -5.33
N GLU A 229 -1.92 -14.61 -4.77
CA GLU A 229 -1.53 -13.32 -4.23
C GLU A 229 -0.55 -12.63 -5.20
N VAL A 230 -0.67 -11.32 -5.36
CA VAL A 230 0.32 -10.53 -6.09
C VAL A 230 1.55 -10.37 -5.20
N LEU A 231 2.70 -10.85 -5.68
CA LEU A 231 3.95 -10.86 -4.94
C LEU A 231 4.97 -9.92 -5.61
N PRO A 232 5.80 -9.21 -4.83
CA PRO A 232 6.85 -8.35 -5.38
C PRO A 232 8.05 -9.17 -5.89
N ASN A 233 8.70 -8.66 -6.93
CA ASN A 233 10.00 -9.11 -7.43
C ASN A 233 11.12 -8.18 -6.93
N HIS A 234 12.37 -8.67 -6.99
CA HIS A 234 13.56 -7.92 -6.59
C HIS A 234 13.90 -6.71 -7.49
N ASP A 235 13.37 -6.68 -8.71
CA ASP A 235 13.57 -5.64 -9.71
C ASP A 235 12.49 -4.53 -9.67
N GLY A 236 11.57 -4.60 -8.69
CA GLY A 236 10.48 -3.65 -8.52
C GLY A 236 9.28 -3.91 -9.44
N THR A 237 9.22 -5.07 -10.10
CA THR A 237 8.02 -5.59 -10.78
C THR A 237 7.24 -6.55 -9.86
N PHE A 238 6.13 -7.09 -10.35
CA PHE A 238 5.27 -8.00 -9.61
C PHE A 238 5.05 -9.32 -10.36
N GLN A 239 4.54 -10.31 -9.64
CA GLN A 239 4.17 -11.62 -10.15
C GLN A 239 2.89 -12.14 -9.48
N VAL A 240 2.13 -12.98 -10.18
CA VAL A 240 0.93 -13.64 -9.67
C VAL A 240 0.76 -15.00 -10.37
N SER A 241 0.18 -15.96 -9.66
CA SER A 241 -0.09 -17.30 -10.18
C SER A 241 -1.54 -17.68 -9.94
N VAL A 242 -2.22 -18.16 -10.98
CA VAL A 242 -3.63 -18.56 -10.92
C VAL A 242 -3.77 -20.00 -11.39
N ASP A 243 -4.27 -20.86 -10.51
CA ASP A 243 -4.33 -22.31 -10.73
C ASP A 243 -5.66 -22.71 -11.38
N LEU A 244 -5.61 -23.73 -12.25
CA LEU A 244 -6.78 -24.37 -12.85
C LEU A 244 -6.70 -25.90 -12.66
N ASP A 245 -7.66 -26.47 -11.94
CA ASP A 245 -7.78 -27.94 -11.82
C ASP A 245 -8.51 -28.54 -13.03
N LEU A 246 -7.80 -29.42 -13.76
CA LEU A 246 -8.29 -30.08 -14.97
C LEU A 246 -8.46 -31.59 -14.80
N LYS A 247 -8.41 -32.13 -13.58
CA LYS A 247 -8.47 -33.60 -13.35
C LYS A 247 -9.70 -34.27 -13.97
N ALA A 248 -10.82 -33.56 -14.06
CA ALA A 248 -12.07 -34.05 -14.63
C ALA A 248 -12.28 -33.63 -16.10
N VAL A 249 -11.31 -32.94 -16.72
CA VAL A 249 -11.43 -32.38 -18.06
C VAL A 249 -10.57 -33.17 -19.06
N PRO A 250 -11.17 -33.78 -20.08
CA PRO A 250 -10.43 -34.44 -21.16
C PRO A 250 -9.43 -33.49 -21.83
N GLN A 251 -8.24 -33.98 -22.17
CA GLN A 251 -7.18 -33.13 -22.76
C GLN A 251 -7.58 -32.50 -24.11
N GLU A 252 -8.48 -33.13 -24.84
CA GLU A 252 -9.08 -32.60 -26.08
C GLU A 252 -9.90 -31.32 -25.88
N ASP A 253 -10.48 -31.12 -24.69
CA ASP A 253 -11.24 -29.92 -24.33
C ASP A 253 -10.34 -28.77 -23.83
N TRP A 254 -9.05 -29.01 -23.61
CA TRP A 254 -8.13 -27.99 -23.03
C TRP A 254 -8.03 -26.75 -23.91
N GLY A 255 -8.12 -26.89 -25.24
CA GLY A 255 -8.05 -25.77 -26.18
C GLY A 255 -9.20 -24.76 -26.06
N ARG A 256 -10.23 -25.08 -25.27
CA ARG A 256 -11.35 -24.17 -24.95
C ARG A 256 -11.02 -23.21 -23.81
N TYR A 257 -9.93 -23.46 -23.10
CA TYR A 257 -9.49 -22.69 -21.95
C TYR A 257 -8.36 -21.73 -22.35
N GLU A 258 -8.37 -20.54 -21.77
CA GLU A 258 -7.30 -19.56 -21.89
C GLU A 258 -7.07 -18.84 -20.57
N CYS A 259 -5.82 -18.52 -20.28
CA CYS A 259 -5.50 -17.59 -19.20
C CYS A 259 -5.50 -16.17 -19.75
N VAL A 260 -6.23 -15.28 -19.09
CA VAL A 260 -6.35 -13.87 -19.47
C VAL A 260 -5.69 -13.03 -18.38
N VAL A 261 -4.83 -12.10 -18.80
CA VAL A 261 -4.18 -11.11 -17.94
C VAL A 261 -4.58 -9.72 -18.42
N GLN A 262 -5.24 -8.98 -17.53
CA GLN A 262 -5.62 -7.59 -17.75
C GLN A 262 -4.78 -6.69 -16.86
N LEU A 263 -4.06 -5.78 -17.50
CA LEU A 263 -3.27 -4.76 -16.82
C LEU A 263 -3.61 -3.41 -17.43
N LYS A 264 -3.83 -2.42 -16.58
CA LYS A 264 -4.19 -1.07 -17.03
C LYS A 264 -3.11 -0.51 -17.96
N GLY A 265 -3.55 0.08 -19.07
CA GLY A 265 -2.66 0.75 -20.02
C GLY A 265 -2.04 -0.17 -21.09
N ILE A 266 -2.37 -1.47 -21.09
CA ILE A 266 -2.01 -2.40 -22.16
C ILE A 266 -3.22 -3.22 -22.62
N GLU A 267 -3.15 -3.77 -23.83
CA GLU A 267 -4.14 -4.73 -24.32
C GLU A 267 -4.07 -6.05 -23.54
N ASP A 268 -5.24 -6.64 -23.30
CA ASP A 268 -5.39 -7.93 -22.63
C ASP A 268 -4.49 -9.00 -23.26
N ILE A 269 -3.79 -9.75 -22.40
CA ILE A 269 -2.97 -10.88 -22.83
C ILE A 269 -3.76 -12.15 -22.65
N SER A 270 -4.07 -12.84 -23.74
CA SER A 270 -4.75 -14.13 -23.73
C SER A 270 -3.77 -15.24 -24.13
N THR A 271 -3.63 -16.24 -23.26
CA THR A 271 -2.72 -17.39 -23.46
C THR A 271 -3.55 -18.66 -23.51
N PRO A 272 -3.81 -19.21 -24.72
CA PRO A 272 -4.56 -20.45 -24.87
C PRO A 272 -3.87 -21.63 -24.20
N LEU A 273 -4.66 -22.46 -23.51
CA LEU A 273 -4.18 -23.69 -22.92
C LEU A 273 -3.98 -24.73 -24.02
N ALA A 274 -2.72 -24.97 -24.36
CA ALA A 274 -2.30 -26.05 -25.23
C ALA A 274 -1.18 -26.84 -24.54
N PRO A 275 -1.19 -28.19 -24.58
CA PRO A 275 -0.13 -29.00 -23.99
C PRO A 275 1.28 -28.60 -24.43
N ALA A 276 1.45 -28.14 -25.68
CA ALA A 276 2.73 -27.67 -26.21
C ALA A 276 3.25 -26.36 -25.58
N ASN A 277 2.35 -25.58 -24.96
CA ASN A 277 2.69 -24.29 -24.32
C ASN A 277 2.98 -24.45 -22.82
N ILE A 278 2.78 -25.64 -22.26
CA ILE A 278 2.97 -25.92 -20.83
C ILE A 278 4.43 -26.26 -20.59
N ARG A 279 5.05 -25.54 -19.64
CA ARG A 279 6.40 -25.84 -19.16
C ARG A 279 6.31 -26.75 -17.94
N THR A 280 7.02 -27.86 -17.99
CA THR A 280 7.19 -28.81 -16.88
C THR A 280 8.62 -28.73 -16.36
N ASN A 281 8.83 -29.11 -15.09
CA ASN A 281 10.15 -29.16 -14.46
C ASN A 281 10.83 -30.54 -14.61
N GLU A 282 10.43 -31.34 -15.60
CA GLU A 282 11.05 -32.64 -15.89
C GLU A 282 12.40 -32.50 -16.61
#